data_AF-A0A8T4LGY8-F1
#
_entry.id   AF-A0A8T4LGY8-F1
#
_cell.length_a   1.000
_cell.length_b   1.000
_cell.length_c   1.000
_cell.angle_alpha   90.00
_cell.angle_beta   90.00
_cell.angle_gamma   90.00
#
_symmetry.space_group_name_H-M   'P 1'
#
loop_
_entity.id
_entity.type
_entity.pdbx_description
1 polymer ?
#
loop_
_entity_poly.entity_id
_entity_poly.type
_entity_poly.pdbx_seq_one_letter_code
_entity_poly.pdbx_strand_id
1 'polypeptide(L)' 'MEIRSIKNVDEETWREFKAIAAKNNVKMSSLLKIMIKEFEKNSKDFWNEILNGEKLMSDKEAEEMKILTIKLRKEKGFRE' A
#
# COMPACT_ATOMS: atom_id res chain seq x y z
N MET A 1 -16.39 9.21 -20.11
CA MET A 1 -15.01 9.38 -19.60
C MET A 1 -15.14 9.75 -18.12
N GLU A 2 -14.72 8.88 -17.22
CA GLU A 2 -14.92 9.10 -15.78
C GLU A 2 -13.83 10.06 -15.26
N ILE A 3 -14.22 11.27 -14.86
CA ILE A 3 -13.30 12.26 -14.31
C ILE A 3 -13.19 11.99 -12.81
N ARG A 4 -12.01 11.53 -12.37
CA ARG A 4 -11.70 11.32 -10.96
C ARG A 4 -10.91 12.49 -10.42
N SER A 5 -11.42 13.10 -9.35
CA SER A 5 -10.72 14.16 -8.60
C SER A 5 -9.90 13.56 -7.47
N ILE A 6 -8.71 14.10 -7.22
CA ILE A 6 -7.94 13.77 -6.03
C ILE A 6 -8.52 14.57 -4.86
N LYS A 7 -8.93 13.87 -3.79
CA LYS A 7 -9.49 14.49 -2.58
C LYS A 7 -8.36 14.85 -1.61
N ASN A 8 -8.59 15.86 -0.77
CA ASN A 8 -7.70 16.26 0.32
C ASN A 8 -6.31 16.72 -0.11
N VAL A 9 -6.22 17.47 -1.20
CA VAL A 9 -5.00 18.18 -1.58
C VAL A 9 -5.23 19.65 -1.36
N ASP A 10 -4.45 20.27 -0.48
CA ASP A 10 -4.49 21.72 -0.27
C ASP A 10 -3.95 22.48 -1.48
N GLU A 11 -4.24 23.78 -1.53
CA GLU A 11 -3.84 24.62 -2.65
C GLU A 11 -2.33 24.81 -2.79
N GLU A 12 -1.58 24.72 -1.69
CA GLU A 12 -0.14 24.90 -1.68
C GLU A 12 0.52 23.69 -2.36
N THR A 13 0.20 22.49 -1.88
CA THR A 13 0.58 21.21 -2.48
C THR A 13 0.22 21.16 -3.96
N TRP A 14 -0.99 21.62 -4.32
CA TRP A 14 -1.41 21.64 -5.73
C TRP A 14 -0.60 22.62 -6.59
N ARG A 15 -0.20 23.77 -6.04
CA ARG A 15 0.69 24.73 -6.70
C ARG A 15 2.08 24.15 -6.90
N GLU A 16 2.63 23.47 -5.90
CA GLU A 16 3.93 22.81 -5.99
C GLU A 16 3.96 21.78 -7.11
N PHE A 17 2.95 20.90 -7.18
CA PHE A 17 2.84 19.93 -8.28
C PHE A 17 2.81 20.61 -9.65
N LYS A 18 2.11 21.75 -9.77
CA LYS A 18 2.04 22.50 -11.04
C LYS A 18 3.38 23.11 -11.40
N ALA A 19 4.07 23.68 -10.42
CA ALA A 19 5.41 24.23 -10.61
C ALA A 19 6.39 23.14 -11.06
N ILE A 20 6.36 21.95 -10.45
CA ILE A 20 7.21 20.81 -10.81
C ILE A 20 6.91 20.34 -12.24
N ALA A 21 5.63 20.18 -12.59
CA ALA A 21 5.23 19.76 -13.92
C ALA A 21 5.70 20.75 -15.01
N ALA A 22 5.50 22.05 -14.75
CA ALA A 22 5.92 23.12 -15.65
C ALA A 22 7.44 23.18 -15.79
N LYS A 23 8.18 23.13 -14.68
CA LYS A 23 9.65 23.15 -14.65
C LYS A 23 10.26 22.03 -15.48
N ASN A 24 9.64 20.85 -15.49
CA ASN A 24 10.12 19.68 -16.22
C ASN A 24 9.46 19.52 -17.59
N ASN A 25 8.66 20.50 -18.04
CA ASN A 25 7.92 20.46 -19.31
C ASN A 25 7.10 19.17 -19.51
N VAL A 26 6.42 18.71 -18.47
CA VAL A 26 5.57 17.52 -18.51
C VAL A 26 4.14 17.87 -18.14
N LYS A 27 3.18 17.12 -18.70
CA LYS A 27 1.78 17.22 -18.30
C LYS A 27 1.63 16.73 -16.86
N MET A 28 0.83 17.44 -16.06
CA MET A 28 0.52 17.06 -14.68
C MET A 28 0.04 15.60 -14.57
N SER A 29 -0.83 15.18 -15.48
CA SER A 29 -1.34 13.80 -15.51
C SER A 29 -0.24 12.76 -15.74
N SER A 30 0.79 13.09 -16.53
CA SER A 30 1.95 12.22 -16.73
C SER A 30 2.83 12.18 -15.49
N LEU A 31 3.06 13.33 -14.85
CA LEU A 31 3.82 13.43 -13.60
C LEU A 31 3.21 12.54 -12.51
N LEU A 32 1.90 12.70 -12.25
CA LEU A 32 1.18 11.91 -11.25
C LEU A 32 1.22 10.41 -11.56
N LYS A 33 1.08 10.02 -12.83
CA LYS A 33 1.20 8.61 -13.24
C LYS A 33 2.59 8.03 -12.96
N ILE A 34 3.65 8.80 -13.20
CA ILE A 34 5.02 8.38 -12.91
C ILE A 34 5.19 8.22 -11.39
N MET A 35 4.74 9.19 -10.61
CA MET A 35 4.82 9.13 -9.15
C MET A 35 4.09 7.92 -8.56
N ILE A 36 2.88 7.62 -9.05
CA ILE A 36 2.11 6.45 -8.61
C ILE A 36 2.86 5.16 -8.95
N LYS A 37 3.37 5.03 -10.19
CA LYS A 37 4.13 3.85 -10.59
C LYS A 37 5.37 3.62 -9.74
N GLU A 38 6.10 4.69 -9.44
CA GLU A 38 7.31 4.59 -8.63
C GLU A 38 6.97 4.27 -7.17
N PHE A 39 5.89 4.85 -6.64
CA PHE A 39 5.37 4.48 -5.33
C PHE A 39 4.96 3.01 -5.27
N GLU A 40 4.20 2.51 -6.24
CA GLU A 40 3.79 1.11 -6.31
C GLU A 40 4.98 0.16 -6.38
N LYS A 41 5.99 0.50 -7.18
CA LYS A 41 7.23 -0.27 -7.31
C LYS A 41 7.96 -0.35 -5.96
N ASN A 42 8.22 0.79 -5.33
CA ASN A 42 8.93 0.85 -4.05
C ASN A 42 8.13 0.25 -2.89
N SER A 43 6.81 0.40 -2.91
CA SER A 43 5.88 -0.20 -1.93
C SER A 43 5.84 -1.71 -2.06
N LYS A 44 5.86 -2.24 -3.29
CA LYS A 44 5.81 -3.68 -3.54
C LYS A 44 7.07 -4.36 -2.99
N ASP A 45 8.22 -3.73 -3.17
CA ASP A 45 9.48 -4.21 -2.62
C ASP A 45 9.47 -4.14 -1.07
N PHE A 46 9.00 -3.03 -0.49
CA PHE A 46 8.83 -2.89 0.96
C PHE A 46 7.95 -3.99 1.57
N TRP A 47 6.74 -4.21 1.04
CA TRP A 47 5.85 -5.25 1.59
C TRP A 47 6.34 -6.66 1.31
N ASN A 48 6.99 -6.90 0.16
CA ASN A 48 7.59 -8.19 -0.11
C ASN A 48 8.76 -8.49 0.83
N GLU A 49 9.58 -7.50 1.19
CA GLU A 49 10.64 -7.68 2.19
C GLU A 49 10.08 -7.92 3.59
N ILE A 50 8.99 -7.24 3.98
CA ILE A 50 8.35 -7.46 5.28
C ILE A 50 7.64 -8.83 5.35
N LEU A 51 6.91 -9.21 4.30
CA LEU A 51 6.07 -10.41 4.30
C LEU A 51 6.81 -11.67 3.86
N ASN A 52 7.82 -11.53 2.99
CA ASN A 52 8.63 -12.63 2.47
C ASN A 52 10.11 -12.51 2.87
N GLY A 53 10.41 -11.70 3.88
CA GLY A 53 11.69 -11.74 4.59
C GLY A 53 11.92 -13.10 5.27
N GLU A 54 12.86 -13.16 6.22
CA GLU A 54 13.16 -14.40 6.93
C GLU A 54 11.87 -15.02 7.49
N LYS A 55 11.50 -16.22 7.01
CA LYS A 55 10.31 -16.93 7.51
C LYS A 55 10.52 -17.17 9.00
N LEU A 56 9.87 -16.36 9.84
CA LEU A 56 9.93 -16.46 11.30
C LEU A 56 9.33 -17.77 11.82
N MET A 57 8.55 -18.46 10.99
CA MET A 57 7.97 -19.76 11.27
C MET A 57 7.82 -20.58 9.99
N SER A 58 7.97 -21.89 10.11
CA SER A 58 7.67 -22.85 9.06
C SER A 58 6.17 -22.87 8.74
N ASP A 59 5.82 -23.33 7.55
CA ASP A 59 4.41 -23.43 7.13
C ASP A 59 3.60 -24.33 8.08
N LYS A 60 4.26 -25.32 8.71
CA LYS A 60 3.67 -26.19 9.73
C LYS A 60 3.34 -25.42 11.01
N GLU A 61 4.29 -24.64 11.53
CA GLU A 61 4.09 -23.82 12.74
C GLU A 61 2.99 -22.77 12.54
N ALA A 62 2.93 -22.18 11.35
CA ALA A 62 1.88 -21.23 10.99
C ALA A 62 0.47 -21.87 11.03
N GLU A 63 0.32 -23.08 10.48
CA GLU A 63 -0.96 -23.79 10.49
C GLU A 63 -1.35 -24.25 11.91
N GLU A 64 -0.38 -24.72 12.71
CA GLU A 64 -0.61 -25.07 14.11
C GLU A 64 -1.09 -23.85 14.93
N MET A 65 -0.47 -22.68 14.71
CA MET A 65 -0.86 -21.43 15.38
C MET A 65 -2.25 -20.96 14.96
N LYS A 66 -2.61 -21.12 13.69
CA LYS A 66 -3.97 -20.85 13.19
C LYS A 66 -5.01 -21.74 13.86
N ILE A 67 -4.77 -23.04 13.94
CA ILE A 67 -5.67 -24.00 14.61
C ILE A 67 -5.83 -23.66 16.09
N LEU A 68 -4.72 -23.34 16.79
CA LEU A 68 -4.74 -22.92 18.19
C LEU A 68 -5.60 -21.66 18.37
N THR A 69 -5.41 -20.67 17.52
CA THR A 69 -6.14 -19.39 17.58
C THR A 69 -7.64 -19.59 17.35
N ILE A 70 -8.03 -20.44 16.41
CA ILE A 70 -9.43 -20.79 16.16
C ILE A 70 -10.04 -21.47 17.40
N LYS A 71 -9.33 -22.42 18.02
CA LYS A 71 -9.80 -23.08 19.26
C LYS A 71 -10.00 -22.08 20.40
N LEU A 72 -9.02 -21.21 20.65
CA LEU A 72 -9.11 -20.17 21.68
C LEU A 72 -10.27 -19.20 21.43
N ARG A 73 -10.50 -18.79 20.18
CA ARG A 73 -11.62 -17.92 19.82
C ARG A 73 -12.98 -18.59 20.11
N LYS A 74 -13.13 -19.87 19.77
CA LYS A 74 -14.33 -20.66 20.08
C LYS A 74 -14.56 -20.79 21.58
N GLU A 75 -13.51 -21.13 22.34
CA GLU A 75 -13.58 -21.23 23.81
C GLU A 75 -13.99 -19.91 24.47
N LYS A 76 -13.60 -18.78 23.88
CA LYS A 76 -13.93 -17.43 24.36
C LYS A 76 -15.22 -16.87 23.74
N GLY A 77 -15.96 -17.65 22.96
CA GLY A 77 -17.27 -17.27 22.41
C GLY A 77 -17.22 -16.29 21.24
N PHE A 78 -16.06 -16.06 20.63
CA PHE A 78 -15.96 -15.27 19.40
C PHE A 78 -16.44 -16.12 18.22
N ARG A 79 -17.30 -15.56 17.35
CA ARG A 79 -17.73 -16.23 16.11
C ARG A 79 -16.58 -16.24 15.10
N GLU A 80 -16.48 -17.35 14.36
CA GLU A 80 -15.47 -17.60 13.32
C GLU A 80 -15.40 -16.49 12.26
#